data_AF-A0A521PP60-F1
#
_entry.id   AF-A0A521PP60-F1
#
_cell.length_a   1.000
_cell.length_b   1.000
_cell.length_c   1.000
_cell.angle_alpha   90.00
_cell.angle_beta   90.00
_cell.angle_gamma   90.00
#
_symmetry.space_group_name_H-M   'P 1'
#
loop_
_entity.id
_entity.type
_entity.pdbx_description
1 polymer ?
#
loop_
_entity_poly.entity_id
_entity_poly.type
_entity_poly.pdbx_seq_one_letter_code
_entity_poly.pdbx_strand_id
1 'polypeptide(L)' 'MKVAVLGGGVVGVTSAYYLAKAGYEGALIDRQAGLARRSYSAGLLAPPQYWPRSKFSWPAPEATSPSC' A
#
# COMPACT_ATOMS: atom_id res chain seq x y z
N MET A 1 0.62 11.74 -24.41
CA MET A 1 1.73 12.34 -23.62
C MET A 1 2.67 11.23 -23.17
N LYS A 2 3.98 11.48 -23.07
CA LYS A 2 4.98 10.48 -22.62
C LYS A 2 5.28 10.63 -21.13
N VAL A 3 5.19 9.54 -20.37
CA VAL A 3 5.42 9.54 -18.91
C VAL A 3 6.48 8.51 -18.55
N ALA A 4 7.42 8.86 -17.68
CA ALA A 4 8.40 7.92 -17.12
C ALA A 4 8.13 7.74 -15.63
N VAL A 5 8.08 6.47 -15.17
CA VAL A 5 7.95 6.13 -13.75
C VAL A 5 9.28 5.58 -13.26
N LEU A 6 9.85 6.19 -12.22
CA LEU A 6 11.12 5.80 -11.63
C LEU A 6 10.88 5.01 -10.33
N GLY A 7 11.39 3.78 -10.30
CA GLY A 7 11.22 2.84 -9.20
C GLY A 7 10.10 1.83 -9.46
N GLY A 8 10.44 0.55 -9.48
CA GLY A 8 9.60 -0.61 -9.69
C GLY A 8 9.12 -1.27 -8.40
N GLY A 9 9.02 -0.53 -7.29
CA GLY A 9 8.32 -0.99 -6.09
C GLY A 9 6.81 -1.08 -6.29
N VAL A 10 6.07 -1.55 -5.27
CA VAL A 10 4.59 -1.68 -5.32
C VAL A 10 3.89 -0.39 -5.78
N VAL A 11 4.37 0.77 -5.32
CA VAL A 11 3.81 2.07 -5.71
C VAL A 11 4.10 2.38 -7.18
N GLY A 12 5.34 2.20 -7.64
CA GLY A 12 5.68 2.53 -9.03
C GLY A 12 5.03 1.61 -10.05
N VAL A 13 4.91 0.31 -9.75
CA VAL A 13 4.19 -0.65 -10.61
C VAL A 13 2.71 -0.29 -10.69
N THR A 14 2.08 0.03 -9.56
CA THR A 14 0.66 0.43 -9.55
C THR A 14 0.44 1.76 -10.27
N SER A 15 1.30 2.76 -10.06
CA SER A 15 1.24 4.02 -10.80
C SER A 15 1.41 3.82 -12.31
N ALA A 16 2.40 3.03 -12.75
CA ALA A 16 2.61 2.73 -14.17
C ALA A 16 1.41 2.01 -14.80
N TYR A 17 0.79 1.07 -14.07
CA TYR A 17 -0.42 0.37 -14.51
C TYR A 17 -1.59 1.34 -14.74
N TYR A 18 -1.88 2.22 -13.79
CA TYR A 18 -2.99 3.17 -13.92
C TYR A 18 -2.72 4.24 -14.98
N LEU A 19 -1.46 4.66 -15.15
CA LEU A 19 -1.07 5.56 -16.23
C LEU A 19 -1.24 4.89 -17.61
N ALA A 20 -0.81 3.64 -17.77
CA ALA A 20 -1.02 2.90 -19.01
C ALA A 20 -2.53 2.72 -19.32
N LYS A 21 -3.34 2.40 -18.31
CA LYS A 21 -4.80 2.25 -18.45
C LYS A 21 -5.49 3.55 -18.85
N ALA A 22 -4.96 4.70 -18.43
CA ALA A 22 -5.47 6.02 -18.80
C ALA A 22 -4.97 6.51 -20.18
N GLY A 23 -4.24 5.68 -20.94
CA GLY A 23 -3.77 6.00 -22.28
C GLY A 23 -2.45 6.77 -22.33
N TYR A 24 -1.69 6.81 -21.24
CA TYR A 24 -0.35 7.39 -21.24
C TYR A 24 0.66 6.35 -21.74
N GLU A 25 1.47 6.75 -22.72
CA GLU A 25 2.60 5.94 -23.19
C GLU A 25 3.84 6.26 -22.37
N GLY A 26 4.62 5.24 -22.02
CA GLY A 26 5.69 5.43 -21.05
C GLY A 26 6.48 4.19 -20.71
N ALA A 27 7.50 4.38 -19.88
CA ALA A 27 8.35 3.30 -19.36
C ALA A 27 8.42 3.35 -17.83
N LEU A 28 8.44 2.17 -17.22
CA LEU A 28 8.79 1.95 -15.82
C LEU A 28 10.27 1.58 -15.76
N ILE A 29 11.08 2.39 -15.07
CA ILE A 29 12.52 2.22 -14.98
C ILE A 29 12.87 1.95 -13.51
N ASP A 30 13.49 0.81 -13.22
CA ASP A 30 14.06 0.49 -11.91
C ASP A 30 15.57 0.23 -12.05
N ARG A 31 16.33 0.57 -11.00
CA ARG A 31 17.78 0.35 -10.95
C ARG A 31 18.14 -1.14 -10.74
N GLN A 32 17.27 -1.89 -10.10
CA GLN A 32 17.47 -3.27 -9.69
C GLN A 32 16.76 -4.24 -10.62
N ALA A 33 17.37 -5.40 -10.82
CA ALA A 33 16.73 -6.51 -11.53
C ALA A 33 15.64 -7.14 -10.65
N GLY A 34 14.42 -7.16 -11.18
CA GLY A 34 13.21 -7.70 -10.55
C GLY A 34 12.32 -6.60 -9.98
N LEU A 35 11.07 -6.53 -10.45
CA LEU A 35 10.05 -5.64 -9.91
C LEU A 35 9.74 -6.03 -8.44
N ALA A 36 9.42 -5.03 -7.63
CA ALA A 36 9.04 -5.15 -6.22
C ALA A 36 10.10 -5.79 -5.30
N ARG A 37 11.34 -5.99 -5.75
CA ARG A 37 12.37 -6.70 -4.98
C ARG A 37 12.79 -6.04 -3.65
N ARG A 38 12.67 -4.71 -3.54
CA ARG A 38 12.85 -3.96 -2.27
C ARG A 38 11.55 -3.59 -1.58
N SER A 39 10.40 -4.02 -2.10
CA SER A 39 9.12 -3.86 -1.43
C SER A 39 8.92 -5.01 -0.45
N TYR A 40 9.55 -4.92 0.72
CA TYR A 40 9.40 -5.89 1.83
C TYR A 40 8.12 -5.63 2.63
N SER A 41 6.97 -5.46 1.96
CA SER A 41 5.70 -5.36 2.67
C SER A 41 5.30 -6.75 3.17
N ALA A 42 4.89 -6.85 4.44
CA ALA A 42 4.38 -8.09 5.02
C ALA A 42 2.97 -8.47 4.50
N GLY A 43 2.50 -7.85 3.41
CA GLY A 43 1.15 -8.02 2.88
C GLY A 43 0.04 -7.35 3.70
N LEU A 44 0.33 -6.85 4.90
CA LEU A 44 -0.66 -6.14 5.72
C LEU A 44 -0.89 -4.72 5.20
N LEU A 45 -2.12 -4.45 4.76
CA LEU A 45 -2.59 -3.10 4.48
C LEU A 45 -3.42 -2.61 5.67
N ALA A 46 -2.80 -1.78 6.52
CA ALA A 46 -3.46 -1.12 7.64
C ALA A 46 -3.21 0.39 7.55
N PRO A 47 -4.20 1.24 7.88
CA PRO A 47 -3.97 2.66 7.94
C PRO A 47 -2.87 2.96 8.98
N PRO A 48 -2.03 4.00 8.76
CA PRO A 48 -1.14 4.48 9.80
C PRO A 48 -1.96 4.84 11.04
N GLN A 49 -1.35 4.69 12.22
CA GLN A 49 -1.97 4.90 13.53
C GLN A 49 -2.39 6.36 13.80
N TYR A 50 -2.26 7.28 12.83
CA TYR A 50 -2.79 8.64 12.91
C TYR A 50 -4.32 8.59 12.64
N TRP A 51 -5.02 8.16 13.68
CA TRP A 51 -6.47 8.15 13.74
C TRP A 51 -6.80 8.48 15.19
N PRO A 52 -7.66 9.49 15.47
CA PRO A 52 -7.95 9.85 16.85
C PRO A 52 -8.41 8.58 17.58
N ARG A 53 -7.78 8.33 18.72
CA ARG A 53 -7.98 7.13 19.58
C ARG A 53 -9.46 6.83 19.89
N SER A 54 -10.33 7.81 19.67
CA SER A 54 -11.78 7.72 19.81
C SER A 54 -12.49 6.85 18.76
N LYS A 55 -11.82 6.40 17.70
CA LYS A 55 -12.51 5.72 16.58
C LYS A 55 -11.97 4.34 16.20
N PHE A 56 -11.06 3.76 16.98
CA PHE A 56 -10.74 2.32 16.88
C PHE A 56 -11.56 1.57 17.95
N SER A 57 -12.86 1.39 17.67
CA SER A 57 -13.61 0.32 18.33
C SER A 57 -13.36 -0.95 17.52
N TRP A 58 -12.23 -1.60 17.79
CA TRP A 58 -12.23 -3.05 17.65
C TRP A 58 -13.23 -3.55 18.69
N PRO A 59 -14.31 -4.26 18.30
CA PRO A 59 -15.14 -4.90 19.31
C PRO A 59 -14.25 -5.95 19.96
N ALA A 60 -13.72 -5.62 21.14
CA ALA A 60 -13.21 -6.64 22.03
C ALA A 60 -14.37 -7.63 22.25
N PRO A 61 -14.23 -8.93 21.96
CA PRO A 61 -15.24 -9.88 22.37
C PRO A 61 -15.43 -9.69 23.87
N GLU A 62 -16.67 -9.46 24.28
CA GLU A 62 -17.07 -9.09 25.64
C GLU A 62 -16.23 -9.84 26.67
N ALA A 63 -15.36 -9.11 27.37
CA ALA A 63 -14.83 -9.57 28.62
C ALA A 63 -16.00 -9.59 29.61
N THR A 64 -16.74 -10.70 29.63
CA THR A 64 -17.65 -11.04 30.72
C THR A 64 -16.88 -10.93 32.02
N SER A 65 -17.13 -9.87 32.79
CA SER A 65 -16.67 -9.77 34.17
C SER A 65 -17.44 -10.79 35.00
N PRO A 66 -16.79 -11.74 35.68
CA PRO A 66 -17.44 -12.35 36.83
C PRO A 66 -17.31 -11.34 37.97
N SER A 67 -18.44 -10.76 38.33
CA SER A 67 -18.65 -10.16 39.64
C SER A 67 -18.29 -11.17 40.74
N CYS A 68 -17.26 -10.87 41.52
CA CYS A 68 -17.18 -11.17 42.95
C CYS A 68 -16.12 -10.29 43.61
#